data_AF-A0A348TXZ4-F1
#
_entry.id   AF-A0A348TXZ4-F1
#
_cell.length_a   1.000
_cell.length_b   1.000
_cell.length_c   1.000
_cell.angle_alpha   90.00
_cell.angle_beta   90.00
_cell.angle_gamma   90.00
#
_symmetry.space_group_name_H-M   'P 1'
#
loop_
_entity.id
_entity.type
_entity.pdbx_description
1 polymer ?
#
loop_
_entity_poly.entity_id
_entity_poly.type
_entity_poly.pdbx_seq_one_letter_code
_entity_poly.pdbx_strand_id
1 'polypeptide(L)' 'MPTVRFLALEETMGRKPKNFEAPGTRVSEYFGSRVFNRKAMREYMTSEAFKAVVDAMDNG' A
#
# COMPACT_ATOMS: atom_id res chain seq x y z
N MET A 1 0.47 -13.96 39.65
CA MET A 1 0.07 -12.56 39.38
C MET A 1 0.35 -12.26 37.90
N PRO A 2 -0.65 -12.02 37.04
CA PRO A 2 -0.43 -11.75 35.62
C PRO A 2 -0.05 -10.27 35.39
N THR A 3 1.14 -9.88 35.87
CA THR A 3 1.62 -8.49 35.91
C THR A 3 1.63 -7.82 34.53
N VAL A 4 2.08 -8.55 33.49
CA VAL A 4 2.14 -8.05 32.11
C VAL A 4 0.75 -7.68 31.58
N ARG A 5 -0.30 -8.45 31.94
CA ARG A 5 -1.66 -8.19 31.49
C ARG A 5 -2.18 -6.85 32.01
N PHE A 6 -1.98 -6.58 33.30
CA PHE A 6 -2.47 -5.36 33.92
C PHE A 6 -1.69 -4.13 33.43
N LEU A 7 -0.37 -4.23 33.23
CA LEU A 7 0.44 -3.17 32.63
C LEU A 7 0.02 -2.85 31.19
N ALA A 8 -0.28 -3.88 30.38
CA ALA A 8 -0.75 -3.67 29.02
C ALA A 8 -2.11 -2.95 28.97
N LEU A 9 -3.01 -3.24 29.92
CA LEU A 9 -4.30 -2.56 30.03
C LEU A 9 -4.12 -1.09 30.40
N GLU A 10 -3.29 -0.79 31.40
CA GLU A 10 -2.98 0.58 31.81
C GLU A 10 -2.39 1.40 30.66
N GLU A 11 -1.43 0.83 29.92
CA GLU A 11 -0.82 1.48 28.75
C GLU A 11 -1.85 1.77 27.65
N THR A 12 -2.83 0.89 27.44
CA THR A 12 -3.87 1.12 26.41
C THR A 12 -4.78 2.30 26.75
N MET A 13 -5.00 2.59 28.02
CA MET A 13 -5.85 3.70 28.46
C MET A 13 -5.26 5.08 28.12
N GLY A 14 -3.93 5.17 27.94
CA GLY A 14 -3.24 6.41 27.56
C GLY A 14 -3.15 6.66 26.04
N ARG A 15 -3.55 5.70 25.19
CA ARG A 15 -3.40 5.82 23.73
C ARG A 15 -4.33 6.88 23.16
N LYS A 16 -3.76 7.85 22.44
CA LYS A 16 -4.53 8.84 21.67
C LYS A 16 -4.76 8.35 20.23
N PRO A 17 -5.94 8.62 19.63
CA PRO A 17 -6.14 8.37 18.22
C PRO A 17 -5.10 9.11 17.37
N LYS A 18 -4.55 8.42 16.36
CA LYS A 18 -3.75 9.06 15.33
C LYS A 18 -4.71 9.63 14.30
N ASN A 19 -4.74 10.96 14.17
CA ASN A 19 -5.51 11.60 13.13
C ASN A 19 -4.85 11.34 11.77
N PHE A 20 -5.66 10.86 10.82
CA PHE A 20 -5.23 10.68 9.44
C PHE A 20 -5.85 11.78 8.59
N GLU A 21 -5.01 12.52 7.89
CA GLU A 21 -5.44 13.47 6.87
C GLU A 21 -5.36 12.79 5.51
N ALA A 22 -6.50 12.71 4.83
CA ALA A 22 -6.51 12.24 3.45
C ALA A 22 -5.72 13.22 2.57
N PRO A 23 -5.01 12.72 1.53
CA PRO A 23 -4.40 13.60 0.56
C PRO A 23 -5.43 14.58 -0.01
N GLY A 24 -5.09 15.87 -0.12
CA GLY A 24 -5.98 16.90 -0.67
C GLY A 24 -6.26 16.75 -2.18
N THR A 25 -5.59 15.81 -2.84
CA THR A 25 -5.74 15.45 -4.25
C THR A 25 -6.92 14.49 -4.47
N ARG A 26 -7.41 14.38 -5.72
CA ARG A 26 -8.47 13.42 -6.04
C ARG A 26 -7.99 11.98 -5.78
N VAL A 27 -8.91 11.10 -5.38
CA VAL A 27 -8.62 9.68 -5.14
C VAL A 27 -7.91 9.02 -6.32
N SER A 28 -8.32 9.36 -7.54
CA SER A 28 -7.72 8.87 -8.78
C SER A 28 -6.24 9.24 -8.95
N GLU A 29 -5.77 10.31 -8.30
CA GLU A 29 -4.38 10.77 -8.42
C GLU A 29 -3.42 9.95 -7.57
N TYR A 30 -3.85 9.52 -6.37
CA TYR A 30 -3.01 8.70 -5.50
C TYR A 30 -3.32 7.20 -5.60
N PHE A 31 -4.50 6.83 -6.11
CA PHE A 31 -4.85 5.43 -6.35
C PHE A 31 -3.90 4.82 -7.38
N GLY A 32 -3.20 3.76 -6.98
CA GLY A 32 -2.22 3.11 -7.84
C GLY A 32 -0.94 3.91 -8.09
N SER A 33 -0.72 5.03 -7.40
CA SER A 33 0.48 5.87 -7.56
C SER A 33 1.77 5.21 -7.06
N ARG A 34 1.65 4.26 -6.11
CA ARG A 34 2.78 3.56 -5.47
C ARG A 34 2.86 2.08 -5.83
N VAL A 35 2.33 1.70 -7.00
CA VAL A 35 2.41 0.32 -7.50
C VAL A 35 2.91 0.33 -8.95
N PHE A 36 3.68 -0.68 -9.32
CA PHE A 36 4.19 -0.84 -10.68
C PHE A 36 3.11 -1.47 -11.59
N ASN A 37 2.04 -0.71 -11.85
CA ASN A 37 0.91 -1.14 -12.66
C ASN A 37 1.24 -1.17 -14.16
N ARG A 38 0.29 -1.62 -15.01
CA ARG A 38 0.49 -1.69 -16.47
C ARG A 38 0.88 -0.36 -17.13
N LYS A 39 0.42 0.79 -16.59
CA LYS A 39 0.83 2.11 -17.08
C LYS A 39 2.31 2.37 -16.79
N ALA A 40 2.74 2.16 -15.54
CA ALA A 40 4.14 2.29 -15.15
C ALA A 40 5.03 1.28 -15.90
N MET A 41 4.61 0.02 -16.01
CA MET A 41 5.35 -0.98 -16.79
C MET A 41 5.57 -0.53 -18.24
N ARG A 42 4.56 0.04 -18.89
CA ARG A 42 4.69 0.54 -20.28
C ARG A 42 5.65 1.73 -20.39
N GLU A 43 5.72 2.58 -19.36
CA GLU A 43 6.57 3.77 -19.33
C GLU A 43 8.04 3.42 -19.05
N TYR A 44 8.30 2.43 -18.19
CA TYR A 44 9.64 2.14 -17.67
C TYR A 44 10.28 0.85 -18.20
N MET A 45 9.53 -0.05 -18.83
CA MET A 45 10.08 -1.30 -19.39
C MET A 45 10.35 -1.18 -20.89
N THR A 46 11.26 -2.01 -21.41
CA THR A 46 11.39 -2.18 -22.86
C THR A 46 10.12 -2.83 -23.43
N SER A 47 9.90 -2.63 -24.73
CA SER A 47 8.73 -3.20 -25.40
C SER A 47 8.68 -4.72 -25.33
N GLU A 48 9.82 -5.42 -25.42
CA GLU A 48 9.84 -6.88 -25.28
C GLU A 48 9.52 -7.30 -23.85
N ALA A 49 10.14 -6.67 -22.85
CA ALA A 49 9.94 -7.03 -21.45
C ALA A 49 8.50 -6.78 -20.99
N PHE A 50 7.89 -5.66 -21.39
CA PHE A 50 6.48 -5.38 -21.14
C PHE A 50 5.58 -6.47 -21.72
N LYS A 51 5.80 -6.84 -22.99
CA LYS A 51 5.01 -7.88 -23.66
C LYS A 51 5.17 -9.23 -22.98
N ALA A 52 6.39 -9.63 -22.63
CA ALA A 52 6.65 -10.90 -21.95
C ALA A 52 5.91 -11.00 -20.60
N VAL A 53 5.95 -9.94 -19.78
CA VAL A 53 5.25 -9.92 -18.49
C VAL A 53 3.73 -9.92 -18.66
N VAL A 54 3.22 -9.18 -19.64
CA VAL A 54 1.78 -9.16 -19.94
C VAL A 54 1.29 -10.52 -20.44
N ASP A 55 2.04 -11.14 -21.34
CA ASP A 55 1.72 -12.46 -21.89
C ASP A 55 1.72 -13.54 -20.82
N ALA A 56 2.75 -13.59 -19.96
CA ALA A 56 2.79 -14.51 -18.83
C ALA A 56 1.64 -14.30 -17.83
N MET A 57 1.18 -13.06 -17.65
CA MET A 57 0.06 -12.75 -16.76
C MET A 57 -1.31 -13.12 -17.36
N ASP A 58 -1.49 -12.90 -18.67
CA ASP A 58 -2.78 -13.05 -19.33
C ASP A 58 -2.98 -14.49 -19.89
N ASN A 59 -1.88 -15.19 -20.25
CA ASN A 59 -1.92 -16.49 -20.95
C ASN A 59 -1.19 -17.64 -20.22
N GLY A 60 -0.25 -17.35 -19.30
CA GLY A 60 0.50 -18.35 -18.53
C GLY A 60 1.85 -18.74 -19.13
#